data_AF-K2AU24-F1
#
_entry.id   AF-K2AU24-F1
#
_cell.length_a   1.000
_cell.length_b   1.000
_cell.length_c   1.000
_cell.angle_alpha   90.00
_cell.angle_beta   90.00
_cell.angle_gamma   90.00
#
_symmetry.space_group_name_H-M   'P 1'
#
loop_
_entity.id
_entity.type
_entity.pdbx_description
1 polymer ?
#
loop_
_entity_poly.entity_id
_entity_poly.type
_entity_poly.pdbx_seq_one_letter_code
_entity_poly.pdbx_strand_id
1 'polypeptide(L)'
;MGGVCVAENMRRHSIATQMLKKGLEILKKEKCDIACLNVDLKKDVRKLYEKAGFTLMDRKISYENSKGVIKFDNGTMFAPILSKQTYDYIMNSTETFHYGKGYW
;
A
#
# COMPACT_ATOMS: atom_id res chain seq x y z
N MET A 1 -2.88 0.41 -4.73
CA MET A 1 -3.33 1.81 -4.89
C MET A 1 -2.27 2.58 -5.67
N GLY A 2 -2.66 3.42 -6.63
CA GLY A 2 -1.72 4.30 -7.34
C GLY A 2 -1.24 5.47 -6.48
N GLY A 3 -0.35 6.31 -7.01
CA GLY A 3 0.20 7.47 -6.30
C GLY A 3 -0.84 8.57 -6.07
N VAL A 4 -0.94 9.06 -4.83
CA VAL A 4 -1.74 10.24 -4.49
C VAL A 4 -0.86 11.48 -4.57
N CYS A 5 -1.29 12.48 -5.33
CA CYS A 5 -0.58 13.75 -5.46
C CYS A 5 -1.51 14.90 -5.10
N VAL A 6 -1.01 15.84 -4.31
CA VAL A 6 -1.68 17.11 -4.01
C VAL A 6 -0.68 18.23 -4.29
N ALA A 7 -1.15 19.24 -5.03
CA ALA A 7 -0.37 20.43 -5.32
C ALA A 7 0.20 21.03 -4.02
N GLU A 8 1.44 21.51 -4.06
CA GLU A 8 2.18 21.89 -2.86
C GLU A 8 1.47 22.97 -2.03
N ASN A 9 0.90 23.97 -2.70
CA ASN A 9 0.09 25.04 -2.10
C ASN A 9 -1.23 24.55 -1.49
N MET A 10 -1.68 23.33 -1.80
CA MET A 10 -2.92 22.73 -1.30
C MET A 10 -2.68 21.66 -0.23
N ARG A 11 -1.42 21.38 0.14
CA ARG A 11 -1.08 20.41 1.19
C ARG A 11 -1.58 20.88 2.56
N ARG A 12 -1.66 19.95 3.52
CA ARG A 12 -2.17 20.16 4.90
C ARG A 12 -3.65 20.57 5.02
N HIS A 13 -4.42 20.48 3.94
CA HIS A 13 -5.88 20.65 3.92
C HIS A 13 -6.65 19.31 3.91
N SER A 14 -5.99 18.22 4.35
CA SER A 14 -6.57 16.87 4.38
C SER A 14 -7.05 16.28 3.05
N ILE A 15 -6.77 16.92 1.92
CA ILE A 15 -7.20 16.50 0.57
C ILE A 15 -6.73 15.07 0.28
N ALA A 16 -5.43 14.79 0.46
CA ALA A 16 -4.87 13.46 0.21
C ALA A 16 -5.53 12.39 1.10
N THR A 17 -5.81 12.71 2.36
CA THR A 17 -6.50 11.79 3.28
C THR A 17 -7.93 11.50 2.81
N GLN A 18 -8.66 12.51 2.33
CA GLN A 18 -10.01 12.32 1.79
C GLN A 18 -9.98 11.46 0.52
N MET A 19 -9.01 11.70 -0.38
CA MET A 19 -8.81 10.86 -1.57
C MET A 19 -8.52 9.41 -1.20
N LEU A 20 -7.63 9.18 -0.23
CA LEU A 20 -7.30 7.83 0.25
C LEU A 20 -8.53 7.13 0.82
N LYS A 21 -9.29 7.78 1.72
CA LYS A 21 -10.52 7.22 2.28
C LYS A 21 -11.51 6.86 1.18
N LYS A 22 -11.69 7.73 0.19
CA LYS A 22 -12.60 7.44 -0.93
C LYS A 22 -12.13 6.26 -1.77
N GLY A 23 -10.83 6.16 -2.03
CA GLY A 23 -10.23 5.00 -2.71
C GLY A 23 -10.48 3.69 -1.96
N LEU A 24 -10.29 3.69 -0.63
CA LEU A 24 -10.56 2.52 0.21
C LEU A 24 -12.05 2.12 0.20
N GLU A 25 -12.97 3.10 0.20
CA GLU A 25 -14.40 2.82 0.03
C GLU A 25 -14.71 2.15 -1.31
N ILE A 26 -14.06 2.59 -2.39
CA ILE A 26 -14.24 1.99 -3.72
C ILE A 26 -13.72 0.55 -3.70
N LEU A 27 -12.51 0.31 -3.19
CA LEU A 27 -11.95 -1.05 -3.06
C LEU A 27 -12.87 -1.97 -2.25
N LYS A 28 -13.50 -1.45 -1.19
CA LYS A 28 -14.48 -2.19 -0.39
C LYS A 28 -15.71 -2.59 -1.23
N LYS A 29 -16.22 -1.70 -2.08
CA LYS A 29 -17.35 -1.99 -2.98
C LYS A 29 -16.98 -3.04 -4.03
N GLU A 30 -15.76 -2.99 -4.53
CA GLU A 30 -15.18 -3.98 -5.44
C GLU A 30 -14.79 -5.30 -4.75
N LYS A 31 -15.18 -5.48 -3.49
CA LYS A 31 -14.96 -6.71 -2.70
C LYS A 31 -13.48 -7.08 -2.54
N CYS A 32 -12.58 -6.09 -2.56
CA CYS A 32 -11.17 -6.33 -2.23
C CYS A 32 -11.02 -6.65 -0.74
N ASP A 33 -10.17 -7.64 -0.43
CA ASP A 33 -9.88 -8.04 0.95
C ASP A 33 -8.91 -7.10 1.65
N ILE A 34 -7.87 -6.71 0.92
CA ILE A 34 -6.74 -5.90 1.38
C ILE A 34 -6.40 -4.84 0.35
N ALA A 35 -5.88 -3.70 0.80
CA ALA A 35 -5.27 -2.70 -0.05
C ALA A 35 -3.77 -2.65 0.23
N CYS A 36 -2.98 -2.32 -0.78
CA CYS A 36 -1.55 -2.18 -0.66
C CYS A 36 -0.99 -1.05 -1.53
N LEU A 37 0.15 -0.50 -1.12
CA LEU A 37 0.87 0.56 -1.82
C LEU A 37 2.37 0.50 -1.52
N ASN A 38 3.18 1.06 -2.42
CA ASN A 38 4.60 1.30 -2.19
C ASN A 38 4.80 2.74 -1.73
N VAL A 39 5.57 2.93 -0.67
CA VAL A 39 5.96 4.23 -0.13
C VAL A 39 7.47 4.41 -0.26
N ASP A 40 7.86 5.60 -0.72
CA ASP A 40 9.24 6.05 -0.66
C ASP A 40 9.60 6.38 0.80
N LEU A 41 10.36 5.48 1.44
CA LEU A 41 10.76 5.61 2.84
C LEU A 41 11.65 6.83 3.11
N LYS A 42 12.20 7.48 2.07
CA LYS A 42 12.95 8.74 2.22
C LYS A 42 12.06 9.96 2.37
N LYS A 43 10.75 9.84 2.10
CA LYS A 43 9.77 10.93 2.20
C LYS A 43 8.94 10.79 3.47
N ASP A 44 8.63 11.90 4.12
CA ASP A 44 7.72 11.95 5.27
C ASP A 44 6.23 11.88 4.85
N VAL A 45 5.89 10.87 4.04
CA VAL A 45 4.51 10.59 3.60
C VAL A 45 3.95 9.33 4.27
N ARG A 46 4.78 8.56 4.98
CA ARG A 46 4.37 7.36 5.71
C ARG A 46 3.22 7.64 6.68
N LYS A 47 3.31 8.71 7.47
CA LYS A 47 2.28 9.11 8.44
C LYS A 47 0.91 9.39 7.80
N LEU A 48 0.88 9.83 6.55
CA LEU A 48 -0.37 10.03 5.81
C LEU A 48 -1.08 8.69 5.58
N TYR A 49 -0.33 7.68 5.15
CA TYR A 49 -0.87 6.34 4.89
C TYR A 49 -1.22 5.61 6.19
N GLU A 50 -0.43 5.75 7.25
CA GLU A 50 -0.76 5.23 8.58
C GLU A 50 -2.09 5.77 9.10
N LYS A 51 -2.35 7.08 8.93
CA LYS A 51 -3.66 7.69 9.26
C LYS A 51 -4.82 7.14 8.42
N ALA A 52 -4.54 6.57 7.26
CA ALA A 52 -5.53 5.92 6.41
C ALA A 52 -5.68 4.41 6.71
N GLY A 53 -4.98 3.88 7.73
CA GLY A 53 -5.07 2.49 8.15
C GLY A 53 -4.04 1.56 7.50
N PHE A 54 -3.04 2.10 6.79
CA PHE A 54 -1.96 1.31 6.24
C PHE A 54 -0.86 1.07 7.27
N THR A 55 -0.31 -0.15 7.28
CA THR A 55 0.83 -0.54 8.11
C THR A 55 1.97 -0.98 7.21
N LEU A 56 3.19 -0.52 7.51
CA LEU A 56 4.39 -0.94 6.79
C LEU A 56 4.67 -2.43 7.06
N MET A 57 4.95 -3.18 5.99
CA MET A 57 5.47 -4.53 6.11
C MET A 57 6.92 -4.47 6.60
N ASP A 58 7.22 -5.17 7.69
CA ASP A 58 8.53 -5.18 8.33
C ASP A 58 9.60 -5.97 7.57
N ARG A 59 9.17 -6.71 6.55
CA ARG A 59 10.00 -7.59 5.71
C ARG A 59 9.93 -7.21 4.24
N LYS A 60 10.88 -7.76 3.48
CA LYS A 60 10.95 -7.60 2.03
C LYS A 60 9.79 -8.30 1.34
N ILE A 61 9.18 -7.62 0.38
CA ILE A 61 8.34 -8.26 -0.65
C ILE A 61 9.18 -8.55 -1.88
N SER A 62 8.66 -9.40 -2.77
CA SER A 62 9.25 -9.63 -4.07
C SER A 62 8.26 -9.36 -5.20
N TYR A 63 8.77 -9.01 -6.38
CA TYR A 63 7.98 -8.91 -7.61
C TYR A 63 8.85 -9.25 -8.82
N GLU A 64 8.22 -9.72 -9.89
CA GLU A 64 8.87 -9.90 -11.18
C GLU A 64 8.72 -8.61 -12.00
N ASN A 65 9.83 -8.01 -12.42
CA ASN A 65 9.76 -6.85 -13.28
C ASN A 65 9.40 -7.22 -14.73
N SER A 66 9.20 -6.23 -15.60
CA SER A 66 8.88 -6.47 -17.02
C SER A 66 9.92 -7.27 -17.79
N LYS A 67 11.15 -7.39 -17.28
CA LYS A 67 12.26 -8.17 -17.87
C LYS A 67 12.35 -9.59 -17.31
N GLY A 68 11.41 -10.04 -16.48
CA GLY A 68 11.46 -11.37 -15.86
C GLY A 68 12.41 -11.50 -14.67
N VAL A 69 12.93 -10.39 -14.15
CA VAL A 69 13.89 -10.40 -13.04
C VAL A 69 13.15 -10.19 -11.72
N ILE A 70 13.41 -11.08 -10.76
CA ILE A 70 12.90 -10.93 -9.39
C ILE A 70 13.62 -9.76 -8.70
N LYS A 71 12.81 -8.83 -8.19
CA LYS A 71 13.22 -7.68 -7.39
C LYS A 71 12.64 -7.78 -5.99
N PHE A 72 13.29 -7.11 -5.06
CA PHE A 72 12.86 -7.04 -3.66
C PHE A 72 12.69 -5.59 -3.24
N ASP A 73 11.64 -5.31 -2.48
CA ASP A 73 11.33 -3.97 -1.95
C ASP A 73 10.97 -4.01 -0.46
N ASN A 74 11.24 -2.92 0.25
CA ASN A 74 10.98 -2.73 1.68
C ASN A 74 9.92 -1.62 1.92
N GLY A 75 9.40 -1.00 0.87
CA GLY A 75 8.51 0.16 0.95
C GLY A 75 7.02 -0.19 0.96
N THR A 76 6.64 -1.45 1.08
CA THR A 76 5.24 -1.83 0.92
C THR A 76 4.43 -1.70 2.20
N MET A 77 3.28 -1.04 2.12
CA MET A 77 2.30 -0.94 3.20
C MET A 77 0.98 -1.61 2.82
N PHE A 78 0.31 -2.20 3.80
CA PHE A 78 -0.97 -2.90 3.65
C PHE A 78 -2.05 -2.34 4.58
N ALA A 79 -3.31 -2.37 4.16
CA ALA A 79 -4.47 -2.04 4.97
C ALA A 79 -5.55 -3.12 4.80
N PRO A 80 -6.20 -3.59 5.88
CA PRO A 80 -7.36 -4.47 5.78
C PRO A 80 -8.56 -3.71 5.23
N ILE A 81 -9.35 -4.33 4.33
CA ILE A 81 -10.57 -3.75 3.76
C ILE A 81 -11.79 -4.57 4.19
N LEU A 82 -11.86 -5.83 3.76
CA LEU A 82 -12.95 -6.75 4.10
C LEU A 82 -12.47 -7.93 4.94
N SER A 83 -11.25 -8.42 4.71
CA SER A 83 -10.74 -9.59 5.42
C SER A 83 -9.56 -9.22 6.31
N LYS A 84 -9.84 -9.04 7.60
CA LYS A 84 -8.78 -8.92 8.62
C LYS A 84 -7.96 -10.22 8.70
N GLN A 85 -8.59 -11.37 8.52
CA GLN A 85 -7.90 -12.67 8.55
C GLN A 85 -6.84 -12.78 7.45
N THR A 86 -7.16 -12.40 6.21
CA THR A 86 -6.22 -12.41 5.09
C THR A 86 -5.08 -11.41 5.33
N TYR A 87 -5.42 -10.21 5.82
CA TYR A 87 -4.42 -9.22 6.21
C TYR A 87 -3.46 -9.76 7.28
N ASP A 88 -3.99 -10.32 8.37
CA ASP A 88 -3.19 -10.86 9.47
C ASP A 88 -2.32 -12.03 9.00
N TYR A 89 -2.84 -12.90 8.13
CA TYR A 89 -2.07 -14.00 7.54
C TYR A 89 -0.87 -13.47 6.75
N ILE A 90 -1.08 -12.50 5.87
CA ILE A 90 0.00 -11.92 5.04
C ILE A 90 1.04 -11.19 5.90
N MET A 91 0.57 -10.39 6.86
CA MET A 91 1.44 -9.55 7.70
C MET A 91 2.26 -10.37 8.70
N ASN A 92 1.71 -11.49 9.23
CA ASN A 92 2.39 -12.31 10.22
C ASN A 92 3.10 -13.54 9.63
N SER A 93 2.90 -13.85 8.34
CA SER A 93 3.60 -14.95 7.68
C SER A 93 5.11 -14.68 7.60
N THR A 94 5.90 -15.73 7.75
CA THR A 94 7.36 -15.69 7.53
C THR A 94 7.74 -15.80 6.05
N GLU A 95 6.80 -16.19 5.17
CA GLU A 95 7.05 -16.42 3.75
C GLU A 95 7.02 -15.14 2.94
N THR A 96 8.03 -14.87 2.11
CA THR A 96 8.10 -13.67 1.25
C THR A 96 6.81 -13.46 0.46
N PHE A 97 6.17 -12.31 0.67
CA PHE A 97 5.00 -11.94 -0.14
C PHE A 97 5.46 -11.60 -1.56
N HIS A 98 4.91 -12.31 -2.55
CA HIS A 98 5.20 -12.09 -3.96
C HIS A 98 4.04 -11.35 -4.64
N TYR A 99 4.30 -10.15 -5.16
CA TYR A 99 3.31 -9.30 -5.82
C TYR A 99 2.88 -9.78 -7.21
N GLY A 100 3.64 -10.69 -7.81
CA GLY A 100 3.49 -11.08 -9.21
C GLY A 100 4.33 -10.20 -10.14
N LYS A 101 3.90 -10.14 -11.40
CA LYS A 101 4.64 -9.48 -12.49
C LYS A 101 4.12 -8.07 -12.75
N GLY A 102 4.99 -7.07 -12.83
CA GLY A 102 4.58 -5.70 -13.16
C GLY A 102 5.64 -4.62 -13.04
N TYR A 103 5.19 -3.37 -13.21
CA TYR A 103 5.94 -2.15 -12.96
C TYR A 103 5.54 -1.60 -11.58
N TRP A 104 6.10 -2.20 -10.53
CA TRP A 104 5.86 -1.88 -9.12
C TRP A 104 6.97 -1.02 -8.52
#